data_AF-A0A0J7JUT9-F1
#
_entry.id   AF-A0A0J7JUT9-F1
#
_cell.length_a   1.000
_cell.length_b   1.000
_cell.length_c   1.000
_cell.angle_alpha   90.00
_cell.angle_beta   90.00
_cell.angle_gamma   90.00
#
_symmetry.space_group_name_H-M   'P 1'
#
loop_
_entity.id
_entity.type
_entity.pdbx_description
1 polymer ?
#
loop_
_entity_poly.entity_id
_entity_poly.type
_entity_poly.pdbx_seq_one_letter_code
_entity_poly.pdbx_strand_id
1 'polypeptide(L)'
;MFLAVLEIKCWPLIPANSTASEDAKRLDQILRDVCDLGASRLSKNLARRPVYWWNDTIHQLRKECIKCKRRYTRGRRRNDPEVDRTNKELVKTAKTKLKLEIKKAKEQAWQSLIEIIEHDP
;
A
#
# COMPACT_ATOMS: atom_id res chain seq x y z
N MET A 1 5.47 -24.08 -5.60
CA MET A 1 6.51 -23.72 -6.61
C MET A 1 7.62 -22.85 -6.02
N PHE A 2 7.34 -21.86 -5.14
CA PHE A 2 8.39 -21.04 -4.50
C PHE A 2 9.31 -21.81 -3.53
N LEU A 3 8.79 -22.77 -2.75
CA LEU A 3 9.58 -23.52 -1.77
C LEU A 3 10.60 -24.48 -2.41
N ALA A 4 10.22 -25.17 -3.50
CA ALA A 4 11.13 -26.10 -4.19
C ALA A 4 12.30 -25.39 -4.90
N VAL A 5 12.09 -24.17 -5.43
CA VAL A 5 13.16 -23.37 -6.02
C VAL A 5 14.13 -22.86 -4.95
N LEU A 6 13.61 -22.50 -3.77
CA LEU A 6 14.43 -22.11 -2.62
C LEU A 6 15.27 -23.29 -2.10
N GLU A 7 14.69 -24.49 -2.00
CA GLU A 7 15.43 -25.69 -1.56
C GLU A 7 16.59 -26.05 -2.49
N ILE A 8 16.43 -25.93 -3.81
CA ILE A 8 17.47 -26.30 -4.79
C ILE A 8 18.58 -25.24 -4.87
N LYS A 9 18.26 -23.94 -4.75
CA LYS A 9 19.26 -22.86 -4.82
C LYS A 9 20.00 -22.61 -3.51
N CYS A 10 19.35 -22.85 -2.37
CA CYS A 10 19.82 -22.40 -1.07
C CYS A 10 20.46 -23.51 -0.21
N TRP A 11 20.46 -24.76 -0.69
CA TRP A 11 21.13 -25.85 0.02
C TRP A 11 22.66 -25.69 -0.07
N PRO A 12 23.38 -25.54 1.06
CA PRO A 12 24.82 -25.37 1.04
C PRO A 12 25.49 -26.75 0.99
N LEU A 13 26.12 -27.09 -0.12
CA LEU A 13 27.29 -27.98 -0.08
C LEU A 13 28.46 -27.12 0.40
N ILE A 14 28.83 -27.27 1.67
CA ILE A 14 30.09 -26.70 2.19
C ILE A 14 31.20 -27.59 1.65
N PRO A 15 32.05 -27.12 0.72
CA PRO A 15 33.20 -27.89 0.30
C PRO A 15 34.15 -28.01 1.49
N ALA A 16 34.71 -29.20 1.75
CA ALA A 16 35.46 -29.50 2.96
C ALA A 16 36.71 -28.61 3.23
N ASN A 17 37.08 -27.74 2.29
CA ASN A 17 38.28 -26.91 2.31
C ASN A 17 38.00 -25.39 2.15
N SER A 18 36.78 -24.90 2.39
CA SER A 18 36.51 -23.45 2.33
C SER A 18 37.00 -22.71 3.57
N THR A 19 37.43 -21.47 3.38
CA THR A 19 37.83 -20.58 4.46
C THR A 19 36.60 -19.91 5.07
N ALA A 20 36.60 -19.64 6.39
CA ALA A 20 35.46 -19.01 7.06
C ALA A 20 34.98 -17.68 6.43
N SER A 21 35.89 -16.92 5.80
CA SER A 21 35.56 -15.69 5.07
C SER A 21 34.74 -15.94 3.81
N GLU A 22 35.00 -17.05 3.12
CA GLU A 22 34.30 -17.44 1.89
C GLU A 22 32.90 -17.94 2.22
N ASP A 23 32.76 -18.69 3.30
CA ASP A 23 31.47 -19.14 3.82
C ASP A 23 30.57 -17.95 4.21
N ALA A 24 31.14 -16.95 4.89
CA ALA A 24 30.41 -15.74 5.26
C ALA A 24 29.87 -14.98 4.04
N LYS A 25 30.69 -14.81 2.98
CA LYS A 25 30.26 -14.17 1.73
C LYS A 25 29.15 -14.95 1.03
N ARG A 26 29.23 -16.28 1.07
CA ARG A 26 28.23 -17.15 0.47
C ARG A 26 26.89 -17.07 1.21
N LEU A 27 26.92 -17.04 2.54
CA LEU A 27 25.72 -16.84 3.35
C LEU A 27 25.06 -15.48 3.05
N ASP A 28 25.84 -14.40 2.94
CA ASP A 28 25.30 -13.09 2.56
C ASP A 28 24.61 -13.13 1.18
N GLN A 29 25.22 -13.80 0.21
CA GLN A 29 24.63 -13.95 -1.12
C GLN A 29 23.35 -14.77 -1.12
N ILE A 30 23.31 -15.89 -0.39
CA ILE A 30 22.10 -16.72 -0.26
C ILE A 30 20.97 -15.91 0.39
N LEU A 31 21.26 -15.17 1.47
CA LEU A 31 20.26 -14.35 2.15
C LEU A 31 19.70 -13.26 1.22
N ARG A 32 20.54 -12.62 0.41
CA ARG A 32 20.10 -11.66 -0.62
C ARG A 32 19.19 -12.31 -1.65
N ASP A 33 19.60 -13.44 -2.22
CA ASP A 33 18.84 -14.14 -3.26
C ASP A 33 17.48 -14.61 -2.73
N VAL A 34 17.45 -15.17 -1.51
CA VAL A 34 16.20 -15.58 -0.83
C VAL A 34 15.28 -14.38 -0.62
N CYS A 35 15.85 -13.24 -0.20
CA CYS A 35 15.08 -12.02 0.02
C CYS A 35 14.54 -11.44 -1.28
N ASP A 36 15.31 -11.40 -2.37
CA ASP A 36 14.83 -10.92 -3.67
C ASP A 36 13.76 -11.84 -4.28
N LEU A 37 13.85 -13.15 -4.05
CA LEU A 37 12.83 -14.12 -4.49
C LEU A 37 11.54 -14.04 -3.66
N GLY A 38 11.66 -13.96 -2.33
CA GLY A 38 10.53 -13.89 -1.41
C GLY A 38 9.85 -12.52 -1.42
N ALA A 39 10.63 -11.45 -1.51
CA ALA A 39 10.15 -10.11 -1.76
C ALA A 39 10.09 -9.88 -3.27
N SER A 40 9.20 -10.63 -3.96
CA SER A 40 8.80 -10.24 -5.32
C SER A 40 8.50 -8.75 -5.25
N ARG A 41 9.25 -7.95 -6.02
CA ARG A 41 9.13 -6.50 -6.05
C ARG A 41 7.78 -6.20 -6.66
N LEU A 42 6.73 -6.30 -5.85
CA LEU A 42 5.33 -6.19 -6.21
C LEU A 42 5.22 -4.97 -7.11
N SER A 43 5.13 -5.25 -8.40
CA SER A 43 5.22 -4.23 -9.42
C SER A 43 4.13 -3.22 -9.13
N LYS A 44 4.58 -1.98 -9.03
CA LYS A 44 3.76 -0.82 -8.68
C LYS A 44 2.60 -0.79 -9.68
N ASN A 45 1.38 -0.97 -9.16
CA ASN A 45 0.13 -0.80 -9.89
C ASN A 45 -0.15 -1.89 -10.94
N LEU A 46 -0.70 -3.03 -10.52
CA LEU A 46 -1.85 -3.53 -11.29
C LEU A 46 -2.94 -2.46 -11.14
N ALA A 47 -3.08 -1.61 -12.17
CA ALA A 47 -4.12 -0.60 -12.24
C ALA A 47 -5.48 -1.31 -12.21
N ARG A 48 -5.99 -1.55 -11.00
CA ARG A 48 -7.34 -2.04 -10.81
C ARG A 48 -8.27 -1.05 -11.46
N ARG A 49 -9.19 -1.54 -12.30
CA ARG A 49 -10.23 -0.69 -12.88
C ARG A 49 -10.90 0.08 -11.74
N PRO A 50 -10.96 1.42 -11.81
CA PRO A 50 -11.63 2.20 -10.78
C PRO A 50 -13.09 1.72 -10.70
N VAL A 51 -13.63 1.66 -9.49
CA VAL A 51 -15.03 1.28 -9.28
C VAL A 51 -15.91 2.34 -9.95
N TYR A 52 -17.09 1.96 -10.46
CA TYR A 52 -17.96 2.85 -11.25
C TYR A 52 -18.36 4.17 -10.55
N TRP A 53 -18.39 4.22 -9.22
CA TRP A 53 -18.64 5.44 -8.43
C TRP A 53 -17.37 6.25 -8.09
N TRP A 54 -16.20 5.80 -8.53
CA TRP A 54 -14.93 6.47 -8.26
C TRP A 54 -14.75 7.68 -9.19
N ASN A 55 -14.38 8.83 -8.63
CA ASN A 55 -14.15 10.06 -9.38
C ASN A 55 -12.88 10.81 -8.91
N ASP A 56 -12.47 11.81 -9.67
CA ASP A 56 -11.27 12.60 -9.40
C ASP A 56 -11.35 13.38 -8.08
N THR A 57 -12.54 13.85 -7.70
CA THR A 57 -12.77 14.53 -6.42
C THR A 57 -12.43 13.62 -5.23
N ILE A 58 -12.93 12.38 -5.23
CA ILE A 58 -12.61 11.36 -4.22
C ILE A 58 -11.12 11.04 -4.25
N HIS A 59 -10.50 10.97 -5.43
CA HIS A 59 -9.05 10.75 -5.55
C HIS A 59 -8.25 11.85 -4.86
N GLN A 60 -8.57 13.13 -5.11
CA GLN A 60 -7.88 14.25 -4.49
C GLN A 60 -8.12 14.29 -2.97
N LEU A 61 -9.36 14.14 -2.51
CA LEU A 61 -9.68 14.09 -1.09
C LEU A 61 -8.98 12.94 -0.36
N ARG A 62 -8.85 11.78 -1.03
CA ARG A 62 -8.08 10.65 -0.48
C ARG A 62 -6.60 11.00 -0.37
N LYS A 63 -6.01 11.63 -1.39
CA LYS A 63 -4.61 12.08 -1.38
C LYS A 63 -4.35 13.07 -0.25
N GLU A 64 -5.24 14.04 -0.06
CA GLU A 64 -5.19 15.01 1.04
C GLU A 64 -5.32 14.33 2.41
N CYS A 65 -6.31 13.45 2.58
CA CYS A 65 -6.49 12.71 3.82
C CYS A 65 -5.25 11.88 4.19
N ILE A 66 -4.61 11.24 3.21
CA ILE A 66 -3.34 10.50 3.42
C ILE A 66 -2.22 11.46 3.81
N LYS A 67 -2.11 12.62 3.15
CA LYS A 67 -1.11 13.65 3.47
C LYS A 67 -1.26 14.13 4.91
N CYS A 68 -2.47 14.49 5.33
CA CYS A 68 -2.75 14.91 6.72
C CYS A 68 -2.45 13.78 7.71
N LYS A 69 -2.85 12.53 7.42
CA LYS A 69 -2.59 11.37 8.30
C LYS A 69 -1.09 11.15 8.47
N ARG A 70 -0.30 11.23 7.39
CA ARG A 70 1.17 11.11 7.45
C ARG A 70 1.79 12.24 8.27
N ARG A 71 1.29 13.47 8.11
CA ARG A 71 1.75 14.64 8.88
C ARG A 71 1.50 14.43 10.37
N TYR A 72 0.29 14.03 10.73
CA TYR A 72 -0.10 13.69 12.10
C TYR A 72 0.78 12.57 12.68
N THR A 73 0.90 11.41 12.01
CA THR A 73 1.68 10.28 12.52
C THR A 73 3.17 10.61 12.69
N ARG A 74 3.74 11.43 11.79
CA ARG A 74 5.15 11.87 11.90
C ARG A 74 5.33 12.99 12.93
N GLY A 75 4.35 13.87 13.07
CA GLY A 75 4.34 14.95 14.07
C GLY A 75 4.28 14.41 15.49
N ARG A 76 3.43 13.41 15.72
CA ARG A 76 3.30 12.72 17.00
C ARG A 76 4.62 12.15 17.54
N ARG A 77 5.54 11.74 16.64
CA ARG A 77 6.87 11.24 17.04
C ARG A 77 7.80 12.34 17.59
N ARG A 78 7.48 13.61 17.37
CA ARG A 78 8.29 14.77 17.80
C ARG A 78 7.80 15.41 19.10
N ASN A 79 6.75 14.87 19.73
CA ASN A 79 6.21 15.31 21.03
C ASN A 79 5.88 16.81 21.16
N ASP A 80 5.43 17.46 20.07
CA ASP A 80 4.85 18.81 20.13
C ASP A 80 3.31 18.71 20.29
N PRO A 81 2.76 19.04 21.48
CA PRO A 81 1.33 18.83 21.77
C PRO A 81 0.39 19.70 20.94
N GLU A 82 0.79 20.93 20.62
CA GLU A 82 -0.06 21.88 19.89
C GLU A 82 -0.12 21.53 18.40
N VAL A 83 1.03 21.12 17.85
CA VAL A 83 1.11 20.57 16.49
C VAL A 83 0.37 19.23 16.38
N ASP A 84 0.32 18.41 17.44
CA ASP A 84 -0.44 17.16 17.44
C ASP A 84 -1.96 17.43 17.39
N ARG A 85 -2.46 18.37 18.20
CA ARG A 85 -3.88 18.74 18.25
C ARG A 85 -4.38 19.28 16.91
N THR A 86 -3.68 20.27 16.35
CA THR A 86 -4.02 20.87 15.05
C THR A 86 -4.01 19.82 13.93
N ASN A 87 -2.98 18.98 13.86
CA ASN A 87 -2.92 17.90 12.87
C ASN A 87 -4.02 16.86 13.06
N LYS A 88 -4.42 16.55 14.30
CA LYS A 88 -5.53 15.64 14.61
C LYS A 88 -6.86 16.18 14.06
N GLU A 89 -7.11 17.48 14.23
CA GLU A 89 -8.30 18.14 13.69
C GLU A 89 -8.30 18.16 12.15
N LEU A 90 -7.14 18.45 11.52
CA LEU A 90 -6.98 18.37 10.07
C LEU A 90 -7.25 16.96 9.52
N VAL A 91 -6.82 15.91 10.23
CA VAL A 91 -7.14 14.53 9.85
C VAL A 91 -8.63 14.24 9.99
N LYS A 92 -9.28 14.74 11.05
CA LYS A 92 -10.72 14.56 11.26
C LYS A 92 -11.53 15.20 10.14
N THR A 93 -11.25 16.46 9.81
CA THR A 93 -11.95 17.21 8.76
C THR A 93 -11.74 16.57 7.38
N ALA A 94 -10.50 16.20 7.02
CA ALA A 94 -10.21 15.53 5.75
C ALA A 94 -10.94 14.17 5.62
N LYS A 95 -11.03 13.40 6.72
CA LYS A 95 -11.80 12.15 6.75
C LYS A 95 -13.30 12.39 6.54
N THR A 96 -13.85 13.41 7.19
CA THR A 96 -15.28 13.73 7.05
C THR A 96 -15.61 14.13 5.61
N LYS A 97 -14.80 15.01 5.00
CA LYS A 97 -14.96 15.41 3.58
C LYS A 97 -14.92 14.20 2.65
N LEU A 98 -13.92 13.33 2.82
CA LEU A 98 -13.78 12.12 2.02
C LEU A 98 -14.99 11.19 2.16
N LYS A 99 -15.49 10.98 3.39
CA LYS A 99 -16.67 10.15 3.63
C LYS A 99 -17.93 10.72 2.97
N LEU A 100 -18.11 12.04 3.07
CA LEU A 100 -19.27 12.72 2.48
C LEU A 100 -19.27 12.58 0.97
N GLU A 101 -18.14 12.84 0.30
CA GLU A 101 -18.05 12.70 -1.16
C GLU A 101 -18.18 11.25 -1.62
N ILE A 102 -17.66 10.28 -0.86
CA ILE A 102 -17.89 8.85 -1.17
C ILE A 102 -19.37 8.51 -1.07
N LYS A 103 -20.07 9.01 -0.04
CA LYS A 103 -21.52 8.77 0.12
C LYS A 103 -22.29 9.37 -1.07
N LYS A 104 -22.02 10.63 -1.40
CA LYS A 104 -22.62 11.34 -2.52
C LYS A 104 -22.38 10.64 -3.86
N ALA A 105 -21.15 10.24 -4.15
CA ALA A 105 -20.81 9.58 -5.41
C ALA A 105 -21.48 8.21 -5.54
N LYS A 106 -21.64 7.48 -4.43
CA LYS A 106 -22.40 6.22 -4.43
C LYS A 106 -23.89 6.43 -4.68
N GLU A 107 -24.49 7.44 -4.05
CA GLU A 107 -25.90 7.81 -4.26
C GLU A 107 -26.15 8.20 -5.72
N GLN A 108 -25.29 9.04 -6.29
CA GLN A 108 -25.37 9.45 -7.70
C GLN A 108 -25.22 8.25 -8.64
N ALA A 109 -24.23 7.40 -8.40
CA ALA A 109 -24.01 6.24 -9.25
C ALA A 109 -25.15 5.20 -9.14
N TRP A 110 -25.81 5.13 -7.98
CA TRP A 110 -27.02 4.34 -7.80
C TRP A 110 -28.21 4.92 -8.56
N GLN A 111 -28.43 6.23 -8.49
CA GLN A 111 -29.49 6.92 -9.25
C GLN A 111 -29.31 6.73 -10.76
N SER A 112 -28.10 6.95 -11.29
CA SER A 112 -27.83 6.74 -12.71
C SER A 112 -28.07 5.29 -13.15
N LEU A 113 -27.83 4.31 -12.28
CA LEU A 113 -28.13 2.91 -12.58
C LEU A 113 -29.64 2.67 -12.69
N ILE A 114 -30.44 3.26 -11.80
CA ILE A 114 -31.91 3.18 -11.86
C ILE A 114 -32.42 3.84 -13.14
N GLU A 115 -31.95 5.04 -13.48
CA GLU A 115 -32.34 5.76 -14.70
C GLU A 115 -32.06 4.94 -15.97
N ILE A 116 -30.93 4.23 -16.03
CA ILE A 116 -30.59 3.35 -17.15
C ILE A 116 -31.59 2.19 -17.26
N ILE A 117 -32.01 1.61 -16.13
CA ILE A 117 -32.96 0.48 -16.12
C ILE A 117 -34.37 0.95 -16.51
N GLU A 118 -34.81 2.11 -16.02
CA GLU A 118 -36.14 2.64 -16.32
C GLU A 118 -36.31 3.08 -17.78
N HIS A 119 -35.20 3.38 -18.47
CA HIS A 119 -35.18 3.74 -19.89
C HIS A 119 -34.99 2.55 -20.84
N ASP A 120 -34.86 1.32 -20.34
CA ASP A 120 -34.81 0.09 -21.16
C ASP A 120 -36.26 -0.43 -21.38
N PRO A 121 -36.76 -0.49 -22.63
CA PRO A 121 -38.17 -0.79 -22.95
C PRO A 121 -38.63 -2.22 -22.67
#